data_AF-A0A0A1G8B1-F1
#
_entry.id   AF-A0A0A1G8B1-F1
#
_cell.length_a   1.000
_cell.length_b   1.000
_cell.length_c   1.000
_cell.angle_alpha   90.00
_cell.angle_beta   90.00
_cell.angle_gamma   90.00
#
_symmetry.space_group_name_H-M   'P 1'
#
loop_
_entity.id
_entity.type
_entity.pdbx_description
1 polymer ?
#
loop_
_entity_poly.entity_id
_entity_poly.type
_entity_poly.pdbx_seq_one_letter_code
_entity_poly.pdbx_strand_id
1 'polypeptide(L)' 'AGRRSNRLFYLSIPPNIFLDVVRCSRHHTSSENGWTRVIVEKPFGRDTKSSGELTRGLKQYLTEDQIFR' A
#
# COMPACT_ATOMS: atom_id res chain seq x y z
N ALA A 1 21.19 10.12 18.75
CA ALA A 1 20.47 8.93 18.25
C ALA A 1 19.47 9.37 17.19
N GLY A 2 19.52 8.82 15.97
CA GLY A 2 18.64 9.23 14.87
C GLY A 2 17.17 8.86 15.15
N ARG A 3 16.24 9.79 14.90
CA ARG A 3 14.79 9.53 15.04
C ARG A 3 14.36 8.42 14.08
N ARG A 4 13.55 7.47 14.57
CA ARG A 4 12.86 6.47 13.72
C ARG A 4 11.83 7.18 12.85
N SER A 5 11.86 6.92 11.55
CA SER A 5 11.05 7.62 10.56
C SER A 5 9.89 6.74 10.11
N ASN A 6 8.81 6.69 10.87
CA ASN A 6 7.61 5.94 10.46
C ASN A 6 6.86 6.68 9.34
N ARG A 7 6.33 5.96 8.35
CA ARG A 7 5.65 6.54 7.17
C ARG A 7 4.28 5.91 6.97
N LEU A 8 3.24 6.74 6.83
CA LEU A 8 1.88 6.34 6.55
C LEU A 8 1.42 6.99 5.24
N PHE A 9 0.97 6.18 4.28
CA PHE A 9 0.45 6.64 3.00
C PHE A 9 -1.06 6.45 2.97
N TYR A 10 -1.82 7.52 2.80
CA TYR A 10 -3.27 7.46 2.62
C TYR A 10 -3.60 7.62 1.13
N LEU A 11 -4.11 6.55 0.50
CA LEU A 11 -4.36 6.54 -0.94
C LEU A 11 -5.78 7.02 -1.26
N SER A 12 -5.99 8.34 -1.15
CA SER A 12 -7.22 9.00 -1.59
C SER A 12 -7.21 9.27 -3.11
N ILE A 13 -6.98 8.23 -3.89
CA ILE A 13 -6.79 8.30 -5.35
C ILE A 13 -7.67 7.26 -6.05
N PRO A 14 -7.88 7.38 -7.38
CA PRO A 14 -8.61 6.36 -8.14
C PRO A 14 -8.00 4.95 -8.04
N PRO A 15 -8.81 3.88 -7.99
CA PRO A 15 -8.33 2.52 -7.73
C PRO A 15 -7.43 1.94 -8.84
N ASN A 16 -7.54 2.45 -10.07
CA ASN A 16 -6.73 2.00 -11.20
C ASN A 16 -5.24 2.34 -11.07
N ILE A 17 -4.86 3.24 -10.16
CA ILE A 17 -3.46 3.64 -9.95
C ILE A 17 -2.89 3.20 -8.60
N PHE A 18 -3.65 2.44 -7.79
CA PHE A 18 -3.17 1.96 -6.48
C PHE A 18 -1.89 1.15 -6.58
N LEU A 19 -1.82 0.19 -7.50
CA LEU A 19 -0.67 -0.69 -7.64
C LEU A 19 0.59 0.08 -8.06
N ASP A 20 0.45 1.05 -8.97
CA ASP A 20 1.58 1.89 -9.39
C ASP A 20 2.12 2.75 -8.25
N VAL A 21 1.24 3.36 -7.46
CA VAL A 21 1.64 4.18 -6.30
C VAL A 21 2.28 3.32 -5.22
N VAL A 22 1.71 2.14 -4.94
CA VAL A 22 2.28 1.21 -3.95
C VAL A 22 3.66 0.70 -4.39
N ARG A 23 3.83 0.35 -5.67
CA ARG A 23 5.13 -0.01 -6.24
C ARG A 23 6.14 1.12 -6.04
N CYS A 24 5.78 2.34 -6.45
CA CYS A 24 6.67 3.50 -6.30
C CYS A 24 7.02 3.77 -4.84
N SER A 25 6.03 3.69 -3.95
CA SER A 25 6.19 3.92 -2.52
C SER A 25 7.16 2.91 -1.90
N ARG A 26 7.01 1.63 -2.26
CA ARG A 26 7.89 0.55 -1.79
C ARG A 26 9.34 0.78 -2.20
N HIS A 27 9.60 1.15 -3.45
CA HIS A 27 10.95 1.30 -3.97
C HIS A 27 11.67 2.58 -3.55
N HIS A 28 10.96 3.71 -3.46
CA HIS A 28 11.60 5.03 -3.30
C HIS A 28 11.33 5.69 -1.95
N THR A 29 10.23 5.33 -1.29
CA THR A 29 9.77 6.06 -0.10
C THR A 29 9.49 5.16 1.09
N SER A 30 9.95 3.90 1.08
CA SER A 30 9.94 3.06 2.28
C SER A 30 10.84 3.67 3.35
N SER A 31 10.44 3.50 4.60
CA SER A 31 11.29 3.83 5.74
C SER A 31 12.44 2.82 5.87
N GLU A 32 13.65 3.32 6.09
CA GLU A 32 14.84 2.50 6.34
C GLU A 32 14.96 2.06 7.81
N ASN A 33 14.37 2.81 8.75
CA ASN A 33 14.57 2.63 10.19
C ASN A 33 13.25 2.61 11.00
N GLY A 34 12.11 2.56 10.31
CA GLY A 34 10.77 2.54 10.87
C GLY A 34 9.81 1.74 9.99
N TRP A 35 8.51 1.77 10.32
CA TRP A 35 7.51 1.07 9.52
C TRP A 35 7.02 1.95 8.36
N THR A 36 6.51 1.28 7.32
CA THR A 36 5.77 1.90 6.22
C THR A 36 4.43 1.21 6.11
N ARG A 37 3.34 1.98 6.16
CA ARG A 37 1.96 1.46 6.09
C ARG A 37 1.17 2.24 5.05
N VAL A 38 0.20 1.58 4.45
CA VAL A 38 -0.63 2.12 3.38
C VAL A 38 -2.10 1.90 3.74
N ILE A 39 -2.88 2.97 3.72
CA ILE A 39 -4.33 2.95 3.83
C ILE A 39 -4.89 3.04 2.42
N VAL A 40 -5.69 2.04 2.03
CA VAL A 40 -6.31 1.91 0.72
C VAL A 40 -7.81 2.17 0.87
N GLU A 41 -8.35 3.03 0.02
CA GLU A 41 -9.77 3.35 0.03
C GLU A 41 -10.61 2.41 -0.85
N LYS A 42 -11.90 2.32 -0.53
CA LYS A 42 -12.88 1.62 -1.36
C LYS A 42 -13.07 2.36 -2.70
N PRO A 43 -13.40 1.65 -3.80
CA PRO A 43 -13.71 0.21 -3.87
C PRO A 43 -12.45 -0.67 -4.05
N PHE A 44 -12.42 -1.82 -3.36
CA PHE A 44 -11.33 -2.80 -3.46
C PHE A 44 -11.45 -3.75 -4.66
N GLY A 45 -12.43 -3.52 -5.53
CA GLY A 45 -12.87 -4.45 -6.56
C GLY A 45 -14.39 -4.34 -6.73
N ARG A 46 -14.92 -4.92 -7.80
CA ARG A 46 -16.36 -4.99 -8.07
C ARG A 46 -16.95 -6.37 -7.77
N ASP A 47 -16.09 -7.36 -7.63
CA ASP A 47 -16.44 -8.76 -7.38
C ASP A 47 -15.27 -9.45 -6.63
N THR A 48 -15.49 -10.70 -6.20
CA THR A 48 -14.49 -11.49 -5.48
C THR A 48 -13.19 -11.66 -6.28
N LYS A 49 -13.29 -11.78 -7.61
CA LYS A 49 -12.13 -11.99 -8.48
C LYS A 49 -11.25 -10.73 -8.54
N SER A 50 -11.84 -9.59 -8.86
CA SER A 50 -11.17 -8.29 -8.93
C SER A 50 -10.62 -7.85 -7.56
N SER A 51 -11.32 -8.16 -6.47
CA SER A 51 -10.77 -7.93 -5.12
C SER A 51 -9.58 -8.82 -4.79
N GLY A 52 -9.62 -10.08 -5.21
CA GLY A 52 -8.49 -11.00 -5.12
C GLY A 52 -7.29 -10.53 -5.95
N GLU A 53 -7.52 -10.01 -7.15
CA GLU A 53 -6.48 -9.45 -8.02
C GLU A 53 -5.81 -8.22 -7.40
N LEU A 54 -6.58 -7.27 -6.87
CA LEU A 54 -6.03 -6.11 -6.16
C LEU A 54 -5.20 -6.54 -4.95
N THR A 55 -5.75 -7.42 -4.11
CA THR A 55 -5.05 -7.93 -2.92
C THR A 55 -3.75 -8.62 -3.29
N ARG A 56 -3.77 -9.47 -4.33
CA ARG A 56 -2.57 -10.15 -4.82
C ARG A 56 -1.52 -9.17 -5.34
N GLY A 57 -1.93 -8.12 -6.05
CA GLY A 57 -1.02 -7.06 -6.51
C GLY A 57 -0.40 -6.28 -5.35
N LEU A 58 -1.19 -5.91 -4.34
CA LEU A 58 -0.68 -5.23 -3.15
C LEU A 58 0.34 -6.09 -2.38
N LYS A 59 0.05 -7.40 -2.23
CA LYS A 59 0.93 -8.38 -1.58
C LYS A 59 2.28 -8.57 -2.26
N GLN A 60 2.44 -8.17 -3.52
CA GLN A 60 3.75 -8.22 -4.20
C GLN A 60 4.72 -7.18 -3.64
N TYR A 61 4.20 -6.10 -3.05
CA TYR A 61 5.00 -4.96 -2.61
C TYR A 61 4.95 -4.72 -1.10
N LEU A 62 3.84 -5.11 -0.47
CA LEU A 62 3.53 -4.86 0.95
C LEU A 62 3.18 -6.17 1.66
N THR A 63 3.52 -6.27 2.94
CA THR A 63 3.04 -7.34 3.82
C THR A 63 1.67 -6.99 4.40
N GLU A 64 0.90 -7.97 4.87
CA GLU A 64 -0.47 -7.71 5.37
C GLU A 64 -0.52 -6.72 6.54
N ASP A 65 0.48 -6.71 7.43
CA ASP A 65 0.59 -5.74 8.53
C ASP A 65 0.86 -4.29 8.07
N GLN A 66 1.23 -4.12 6.79
CA GLN A 66 1.42 -2.82 6.16
C GLN A 66 0.17 -2.31 5.45
N ILE A 67 -0.84 -3.16 5.19
CA ILE A 67 -2.01 -2.82 4.39
C ILE A 67 -3.21 -2.61 5.32
N PHE A 68 -3.81 -1.41 5.24
CA PHE A 68 -5.03 -1.04 5.95
C PHE A 68 -6.12 -0.81 4.90
N ARG A 69 -7.24 -1.53 5.02
CA ARG A 69 -8.35 -1.59 4.07
C ARG A 69 -9.65 -1.38 4.85
#